data_AF-A0A0C2J7Z4-F1
#
_entry.id   AF-A0A0C2J7Z4-F1
#
_cell.length_a   1.000
_cell.length_b   1.000
_cell.length_c   1.000
_cell.angle_alpha   90.00
_cell.angle_beta   90.00
_cell.angle_gamma   90.00
#
_symmetry.space_group_name_H-M   'P 1'
#
loop_
_entity.id
_entity.type
_entity.pdbx_description
1 polymer ?
#
loop_
_entity_poly.entity_id
_entity_poly.type
_entity_poly.pdbx_seq_one_letter_code
_entity_poly.pdbx_strand_id
1 'polypeptide(L)'
;MSEIDELYTIYDLLNNAKEDCGKYQQEYCKIISAAGKSGPEKILACQFISCFFKNFPDLMNEALNAHLDLCEDPDPAIRKVAIKCLPDYCKDLPGVVPRISAILTQMLLSEDPVEYQLVQESLCTLFNQYPKSSLTGLLDQIGELEPIGLSRALKFINARVMNHSILSDETFVDIFVNTMLKVYSDNNVGSDLKAIIWKILTSPKLYMLSKSDLGVIVTEQMRQISLEDVKSGKIDEIKNLIQRASKLKLPGETWENVVNVVFRASMDHISDTHSDYLSLLRLLTCSLSHVDSHLDSLLGSLYSKIIAILPDPPKDLCETSESLPEGNNFNWDYLEVLLFCFQYLYFKYPSFMSWNVKDSQNIENYRKKLRYLHRIITDSLRNPGVNLKRPRIVGPGGCNEKTPQPELKGPKSSIVAIIKVFLHIPPATTTHVPDWLKPMGRKSANPSVSITTGNINHPHKRIEAPEDPKPPKVRASAVPYVPPGIRGFDEENVSSSMSKPKSSIVNRRRRFGR
;
A
#
# COMPACT_ATOMS: atom_id res chain seq x y z
N MET A 1 52.51 -4.55 44.27
CA MET A 1 51.24 -4.15 43.63
C MET A 1 50.72 -5.35 42.86
N SER A 2 49.40 -5.52 42.83
CA SER A 2 48.73 -6.33 41.82
C SER A 2 48.73 -5.60 40.48
N GLU A 3 48.46 -6.30 39.38
CA GLU A 3 48.35 -5.68 38.05
C GLU A 3 47.12 -4.74 37.96
N ILE A 4 46.09 -5.02 38.77
CA ILE A 4 44.93 -4.15 38.99
C ILE A 4 45.37 -2.80 39.61
N ASP A 5 46.20 -2.82 40.66
CA ASP A 5 46.71 -1.58 41.28
C ASP A 5 47.55 -0.75 40.28
N GLU A 6 48.32 -1.42 39.41
CA GLU A 6 49.08 -0.76 38.35
C GLU A 6 48.16 -0.08 37.33
N LEU A 7 47.09 -0.75 36.89
CA LEU A 7 46.12 -0.18 35.96
C LEU A 7 45.40 1.04 36.53
N TYR A 8 45.01 1.04 37.81
CA TYR A 8 44.47 2.23 38.48
C TYR A 8 45.52 3.35 38.60
N THR A 9 46.76 3.02 38.96
CA THR A 9 47.86 4.00 39.05
C THR A 9 48.13 4.68 37.69
N ILE A 10 48.06 3.91 36.61
CA ILE A 10 48.18 4.40 35.23
C ILE A 10 46.97 5.25 34.84
N TYR A 11 45.75 4.82 35.15
CA TYR A 11 44.53 5.60 34.89
C TYR A 11 44.60 6.98 35.54
N ASP A 12 44.99 7.05 36.82
CA ASP A 12 45.14 8.30 37.55
C ASP A 12 46.26 9.17 36.97
N LEU A 13 47.38 8.59 36.53
CA LEU A 13 48.45 9.33 35.84
C LEU A 13 47.93 10.00 34.55
N LEU A 14 47.28 9.23 33.67
CA LEU A 14 46.74 9.73 32.40
C LEU A 14 45.64 10.78 32.59
N ASN A 15 44.76 10.57 33.57
CA ASN A 15 43.66 11.48 33.91
C ASN A 15 44.19 12.81 34.49
N ASN A 16 45.22 12.77 35.34
CA ASN A 16 45.84 13.98 35.89
C ASN A 16 46.71 14.74 34.87
N ALA A 17 47.26 14.07 33.85
CA ALA A 17 48.11 14.68 32.82
C ALA A 17 47.39 15.68 31.90
N LYS A 18 46.07 15.55 31.72
CA LYS A 18 45.22 16.47 30.92
C LYS A 18 45.75 16.69 29.49
N GLU A 19 46.27 17.89 29.19
CA GLU A 19 46.83 18.25 27.87
C GLU A 19 48.11 17.47 27.56
N ASP A 20 48.90 17.14 28.59
CA ASP A 20 50.14 16.37 28.48
C ASP A 20 49.92 14.85 28.37
N CYS A 21 48.66 14.38 28.41
CA CYS A 21 48.32 12.95 28.38
C CYS A 21 48.96 12.20 27.20
N GLY A 22 49.04 12.82 26.02
CA GLY A 22 49.68 12.22 24.82
C GLY A 22 51.18 11.87 24.96
N LYS A 23 51.87 12.36 26.01
CA LYS A 23 53.27 11.99 26.31
C LYS A 23 53.40 10.58 26.91
N TYR A 24 52.33 10.05 27.51
CA TYR A 24 52.31 8.81 28.29
C TYR A 24 51.85 7.60 27.44
N GLN A 25 52.46 7.46 26.26
CA GLN A 25 52.09 6.46 25.27
C GLN A 25 52.32 5.03 25.76
N GLN A 26 53.41 4.79 26.51
CA GLN A 26 53.74 3.45 27.03
C GLN A 26 52.73 2.98 28.08
N GLU A 27 52.24 3.92 28.88
CA GLU A 27 51.24 3.69 29.91
C GLU A 27 49.85 3.42 29.30
N TYR A 28 49.50 4.09 28.20
CA TYR A 28 48.29 3.73 27.44
C TYR A 28 48.41 2.36 26.74
N CYS A 29 49.59 2.01 26.18
CA CYS A 29 49.85 0.64 25.70
C CYS A 29 49.70 -0.42 26.81
N LYS A 30 50.05 -0.11 28.07
CA LYS A 30 49.77 -1.01 29.20
C LYS A 30 48.27 -1.22 29.42
N ILE A 31 47.45 -0.17 29.35
CA ILE A 31 45.98 -0.30 29.39
C ILE A 31 45.47 -1.16 28.23
N ILE A 32 45.94 -0.93 26.99
CA ILE A 32 45.54 -1.74 25.82
C ILE A 32 45.88 -3.22 26.04
N SER A 33 47.11 -3.52 26.46
CA SER A 33 47.55 -4.91 26.71
C SER A 33 46.79 -5.64 27.83
N ALA A 34 46.10 -4.92 28.72
CA ALA A 34 45.23 -5.53 29.73
C ALA A 34 44.01 -6.26 29.11
N ALA A 35 43.64 -5.94 27.87
CA ALA A 35 42.66 -6.70 27.09
C ALA A 35 43.04 -8.18 26.90
N GLY A 36 44.34 -8.52 26.94
CA GLY A 36 44.82 -9.89 26.81
C GLY A 36 44.94 -10.67 28.13
N LYS A 37 44.56 -10.10 29.28
CA LYS A 37 44.85 -10.63 30.62
C LYS A 37 43.66 -11.39 31.24
N SER A 38 43.67 -11.56 32.56
CA SER A 38 42.56 -12.12 33.36
C SER A 38 41.34 -11.19 33.40
N GLY A 39 40.20 -11.74 33.84
CA GLY A 39 38.89 -11.06 33.78
C GLY A 39 38.83 -9.67 34.46
N PRO A 40 39.38 -9.47 35.67
CA PRO A 40 39.39 -8.15 36.30
C PRO A 40 40.14 -7.09 35.48
N GLU A 41 41.31 -7.43 34.95
CA GLU A 41 42.14 -6.56 34.13
C GLU A 41 41.44 -6.24 32.79
N LYS A 42 40.77 -7.22 32.19
CA LYS A 42 39.92 -7.04 31.00
C LYS A 42 38.75 -6.10 31.23
N ILE A 43 38.06 -6.22 32.37
CA ILE A 43 36.94 -5.33 32.73
C ILE A 43 37.43 -3.88 32.90
N LEU A 44 38.64 -3.68 33.43
CA LEU A 44 39.27 -2.35 33.49
C LEU A 44 39.69 -1.86 32.10
N ALA A 45 40.24 -2.73 31.24
CA ALA A 45 40.58 -2.39 29.85
C ALA A 45 39.35 -1.87 29.08
N CYS A 46 38.20 -2.55 29.16
CA CYS A 46 36.94 -2.09 28.56
C CYS A 46 36.58 -0.65 28.92
N GLN A 47 36.86 -0.23 30.15
CA GLN A 47 36.53 1.11 30.66
C GLN A 47 37.63 2.13 30.37
N PHE A 48 38.89 1.75 30.47
CA PHE A 48 40.03 2.67 30.45
C PHE A 48 40.54 2.97 29.04
N ILE A 49 40.42 2.04 28.08
CA ILE A 49 40.87 2.26 26.69
C ILE A 49 40.09 3.44 26.08
N SER A 50 38.76 3.48 26.24
CA SER A 50 37.90 4.51 25.65
C SER A 50 38.17 5.92 26.21
N CYS A 51 38.47 6.04 27.51
CA CYS A 51 38.67 7.32 28.21
C CYS A 51 39.78 8.20 27.62
N PHE A 52 40.88 7.59 27.15
CA PHE A 52 42.06 8.32 26.65
C PHE A 52 42.25 8.17 25.13
N PHE A 53 41.36 7.49 24.43
CA PHE A 53 41.46 7.14 23.01
C PHE A 53 41.78 8.35 22.10
N LYS A 54 41.13 9.49 22.34
CA LYS A 54 41.34 10.74 21.58
C LYS A 54 42.73 11.37 21.76
N ASN A 55 43.46 11.00 22.80
CA ASN A 55 44.79 11.55 23.12
C ASN A 55 45.95 10.81 22.42
N PHE A 56 45.69 9.62 21.86
CA PHE A 56 46.71 8.75 21.27
C PHE A 56 46.35 8.35 19.83
N PRO A 57 46.39 9.29 18.86
CA PRO A 57 45.96 9.05 17.48
C PRO A 57 46.69 7.87 16.81
N ASP A 58 48.00 7.73 17.05
CA ASP A 58 48.82 6.66 16.47
C ASP A 58 48.43 5.25 16.97
N LEU A 59 47.77 5.16 18.14
CA LEU A 59 47.33 3.91 18.76
C LEU A 59 45.84 3.61 18.52
N MET A 60 45.08 4.48 17.85
CA MET A 60 43.61 4.33 17.71
C MET A 60 43.18 3.01 17.06
N ASN A 61 43.97 2.43 16.15
CA ASN A 61 43.65 1.13 15.57
C ASN A 61 43.99 -0.03 16.52
N GLU A 62 45.09 0.04 17.26
CA GLU A 62 45.47 -0.98 18.25
C GLU A 62 44.47 -1.01 19.42
N ALA A 63 44.15 0.16 19.97
CA ALA A 63 43.18 0.37 21.03
C ALA A 63 41.78 -0.14 20.66
N LEU A 64 41.28 0.20 19.46
CA LEU A 64 39.96 -0.24 19.04
C LEU A 64 39.91 -1.74 18.69
N ASN A 65 40.98 -2.30 18.12
CA ASN A 65 41.05 -3.74 17.86
C ASN A 65 41.04 -4.54 19.19
N ALA A 66 41.86 -4.15 20.17
CA ALA A 66 41.87 -4.76 21.50
C ALA A 66 40.53 -4.66 22.23
N HIS A 67 39.73 -3.61 21.95
CA HIS A 67 38.36 -3.49 22.47
C HIS A 67 37.35 -4.34 21.71
N LEU A 68 37.56 -4.59 20.41
CA LEU A 68 36.76 -5.54 19.64
C LEU A 68 37.02 -6.98 20.11
N ASP A 69 38.27 -7.34 20.43
CA ASP A 69 38.60 -8.62 21.06
C ASP A 69 37.83 -8.81 22.39
N LEU A 70 37.65 -7.72 23.17
CA LEU A 70 36.84 -7.71 24.40
C LEU A 70 35.32 -7.76 24.15
N CYS A 71 34.85 -7.30 22.98
CA CYS A 71 33.47 -7.49 22.53
C CYS A 71 33.18 -8.93 22.09
N GLU A 72 34.21 -9.72 21.77
CA GLU A 72 34.11 -11.15 21.39
C GLU A 72 34.59 -12.12 22.50
N ASP A 73 34.96 -11.60 23.68
CA ASP A 73 35.50 -12.38 24.80
C ASP A 73 34.62 -13.58 25.19
N PRO A 74 35.16 -14.76 25.53
CA PRO A 74 34.36 -15.90 25.97
C PRO A 74 33.44 -15.63 27.17
N ASP A 75 33.81 -14.74 28.09
CA ASP A 75 32.98 -14.36 29.25
C ASP A 75 31.89 -13.33 28.84
N PRO A 76 30.59 -13.68 28.92
CA PRO A 76 29.50 -12.74 28.65
C PRO A 76 29.52 -11.49 29.54
N ALA A 77 30.09 -11.56 30.74
CA ALA A 77 30.22 -10.38 31.61
C ALA A 77 31.18 -9.34 31.00
N ILE A 78 32.29 -9.79 30.40
CA ILE A 78 33.29 -8.93 29.77
C ILE A 78 32.71 -8.29 28.51
N ARG A 79 32.09 -9.08 27.62
CA ARG A 79 31.39 -8.56 26.42
C ARG A 79 30.35 -7.50 26.77
N LYS A 80 29.56 -7.71 27.83
CA LYS A 80 28.51 -6.78 28.26
C LYS A 80 29.08 -5.45 28.79
N VAL A 81 30.28 -5.43 29.38
CA VAL A 81 31.00 -4.18 29.70
C VAL A 81 31.57 -3.56 28.43
N ALA A 82 32.22 -4.35 27.56
CA ALA A 82 32.84 -3.86 26.32
C ALA A 82 31.83 -3.16 25.39
N ILE A 83 30.68 -3.80 25.13
CA ILE A 83 29.57 -3.23 24.35
C ILE A 83 29.13 -1.88 24.93
N LYS A 84 28.92 -1.82 26.25
CA LYS A 84 28.42 -0.63 26.94
C LYS A 84 29.40 0.55 26.90
N CYS A 85 30.70 0.28 26.78
CA CYS A 85 31.75 1.30 26.68
C CYS A 85 32.04 1.75 25.23
N LEU A 86 31.47 1.10 24.20
CA LEU A 86 31.65 1.54 22.80
C LEU A 86 31.24 3.00 22.55
N PRO A 87 30.13 3.55 23.10
CA PRO A 87 29.80 4.96 22.94
C PRO A 87 30.82 5.94 23.52
N ASP A 88 31.64 5.51 24.49
CA ASP A 88 32.59 6.40 25.18
C ASP A 88 33.74 6.84 24.25
N TYR A 89 34.10 6.02 23.25
CA TYR A 89 35.06 6.36 22.17
C TYR A 89 34.66 7.59 21.36
N CYS A 90 33.38 7.97 21.38
CA CYS A 90 32.85 9.08 20.61
C CYS A 90 32.92 10.42 21.36
N LYS A 91 33.28 10.44 22.64
CA LYS A 91 33.42 11.67 23.44
C LYS A 91 34.49 12.58 22.83
N ASP A 92 34.07 13.78 22.45
CA ASP A 92 34.88 14.80 21.79
C ASP A 92 35.53 14.38 20.45
N LEU A 93 35.15 13.22 19.90
CA LEU A 93 35.76 12.63 18.69
C LEU A 93 34.70 12.23 17.65
N PRO A 94 33.92 13.19 17.11
CA PRO A 94 32.75 12.91 16.27
C PRO A 94 33.06 12.19 14.95
N GLY A 95 34.32 12.21 14.48
CA GLY A 95 34.77 11.50 13.28
C GLY A 95 34.80 9.97 13.44
N VAL A 96 34.82 9.46 14.67
CA VAL A 96 34.86 8.01 14.96
C VAL A 96 33.45 7.42 15.13
N VAL A 97 32.42 8.27 15.32
CA VAL A 97 31.02 7.85 15.49
C VAL A 97 30.51 6.91 14.39
N PRO A 98 30.77 7.13 13.07
CA PRO A 98 30.28 6.21 12.04
C PRO A 98 30.87 4.80 12.20
N ARG A 99 32.17 4.68 12.53
CA ARG A 99 32.84 3.37 12.74
C ARG A 99 32.26 2.62 13.93
N ILE A 100 32.06 3.30 15.07
CA ILE A 100 31.47 2.68 16.26
C ILE A 100 29.99 2.33 16.03
N SER A 101 29.24 3.17 15.31
CA SER A 101 27.83 2.91 14.99
C SER A 101 27.68 1.78 13.98
N ALA A 102 28.64 1.59 13.06
CA ALA A 102 28.71 0.43 12.17
C ALA A 102 28.97 -0.87 12.95
N ILE A 103 29.97 -0.89 13.84
CA ILE A 103 30.27 -2.02 14.75
C ILE A 103 29.00 -2.39 15.54
N LEU A 104 28.39 -1.43 16.25
CA LEU A 104 27.16 -1.68 17.00
C LEU A 104 25.98 -2.12 16.12
N THR A 105 25.95 -1.73 14.84
CA THR A 105 24.93 -2.18 13.88
C THR A 105 25.14 -3.64 13.49
N GLN A 106 26.38 -4.11 13.32
CA GLN A 106 26.71 -5.54 13.14
C GLN A 106 26.31 -6.34 14.40
N MET A 107 26.65 -5.84 15.59
CA MET A 107 26.33 -6.48 16.88
C MET A 107 24.81 -6.61 17.16
N LEU A 108 23.93 -5.99 16.34
CA LEU A 108 22.49 -6.27 16.36
C LEU A 108 22.16 -7.73 15.98
N LEU A 109 23.12 -8.57 15.58
CA LEU A 109 22.89 -10.02 15.42
C LEU A 109 22.88 -10.81 16.73
N SER A 110 23.47 -10.32 17.84
CA SER A 110 23.68 -11.13 19.07
C SER A 110 22.41 -11.81 19.60
N GLU A 111 22.53 -13.09 19.97
CA GLU A 111 21.44 -13.92 20.49
C GLU A 111 21.21 -13.74 21.99
N ASP A 112 22.21 -13.27 22.75
CA ASP A 112 22.04 -12.94 24.17
C ASP A 112 21.12 -11.70 24.30
N PRO A 113 19.97 -11.80 25.01
CA PRO A 113 18.99 -10.72 25.05
C PRO A 113 19.50 -9.49 25.83
N VAL A 114 20.48 -9.66 26.73
CA VAL A 114 21.09 -8.57 27.51
C VAL A 114 22.16 -7.86 26.67
N GLU A 115 22.98 -8.60 25.93
CA GLU A 115 23.89 -7.99 24.94
C GLU A 115 23.11 -7.20 23.89
N TYR A 116 22.09 -7.81 23.29
CA TYR A 116 21.22 -7.14 22.32
C TYR A 116 20.58 -5.86 22.90
N GLN A 117 20.10 -5.89 24.14
CA GLN A 117 19.60 -4.67 24.81
C GLN A 117 20.70 -3.61 24.96
N LEU A 118 21.91 -3.99 25.41
CA LEU A 118 23.04 -3.06 25.57
C LEU A 118 23.50 -2.47 24.22
N VAL A 119 23.45 -3.24 23.13
CA VAL A 119 23.68 -2.75 21.77
C VAL A 119 22.60 -1.72 21.38
N GLN A 120 21.31 -2.00 21.64
CA GLN A 120 20.23 -1.04 21.37
C GLN A 120 20.37 0.26 22.20
N GLU A 121 20.76 0.17 23.47
CA GLU A 121 21.00 1.31 24.35
C GLU A 121 22.22 2.13 23.91
N SER A 122 23.28 1.46 23.45
CA SER A 122 24.49 2.09 22.91
C SER A 122 24.22 2.82 21.58
N LEU A 123 23.46 2.20 20.66
CA LEU A 123 23.00 2.84 19.43
C LEU A 123 22.04 4.02 19.71
N CYS A 124 21.15 3.90 20.71
CA CYS A 124 20.33 5.04 21.14
C CYS A 124 21.19 6.18 21.69
N THR A 125 22.22 5.88 22.47
CA THR A 125 23.14 6.87 23.06
C THR A 125 23.88 7.63 21.98
N LEU A 126 24.48 6.94 21.01
CA LEU A 126 25.13 7.56 19.86
C LEU A 126 24.13 8.37 19.01
N PHE A 127 22.98 7.80 18.65
CA PHE A 127 22.00 8.47 17.81
C PHE A 127 21.44 9.76 18.44
N ASN A 128 21.27 9.79 19.77
CA ASN A 128 20.82 10.99 20.48
C ASN A 128 21.89 12.10 20.54
N GLN A 129 23.18 11.75 20.51
CA GLN A 129 24.29 12.71 20.56
C GLN A 129 24.72 13.18 19.17
N TYR A 130 24.77 12.27 18.20
CA TYR A 130 25.37 12.47 16.87
C TYR A 130 24.47 11.94 15.72
N PRO A 131 23.21 12.43 15.57
CA PRO A 131 22.18 11.75 14.77
C PRO A 131 22.58 11.45 13.32
N LYS A 132 23.31 12.36 12.65
CA LYS A 132 23.75 12.18 11.26
C LYS A 132 24.83 11.09 11.18
N SER A 133 25.91 11.23 11.94
CA SER A 133 27.06 10.31 11.94
C SER A 133 26.69 8.88 12.35
N SER A 134 25.81 8.70 13.34
CA SER A 134 25.36 7.37 13.76
C SER A 134 24.50 6.68 12.69
N LEU A 135 23.62 7.44 12.02
CA LEU A 135 22.85 6.88 10.92
C LEU A 135 23.67 6.64 9.66
N THR A 136 24.74 7.40 9.40
CA THR A 136 25.72 7.04 8.36
C THR A 136 26.26 5.64 8.62
N GLY A 137 26.89 5.39 9.78
CA GLY A 137 27.45 4.07 10.11
C GLY A 137 26.43 2.92 10.14
N LEU A 138 25.16 3.20 10.48
CA LEU A 138 24.07 2.22 10.40
C LEU A 138 23.68 1.93 8.95
N LEU A 139 23.56 2.95 8.10
CA LEU A 139 23.25 2.82 6.67
C LEU A 139 24.40 2.20 5.86
N ASP A 140 25.65 2.40 6.30
CA ASP A 140 26.84 1.77 5.70
C ASP A 140 26.85 0.25 5.91
N GLN A 141 26.09 -0.26 6.88
CA GLN A 141 26.02 -1.69 7.23
C GLN A 141 24.69 -2.36 6.95
N ILE A 142 23.58 -1.62 6.84
CA ILE A 142 22.23 -2.21 6.71
C ILE A 142 22.05 -3.13 5.48
N GLY A 143 22.85 -2.97 4.43
CA GLY A 143 22.84 -3.86 3.27
C GLY A 143 23.62 -5.17 3.43
N GLU A 144 24.45 -5.29 4.46
CA GLU A 144 25.33 -6.44 4.72
C GLU A 144 24.84 -7.29 5.91
N LEU A 145 23.80 -6.83 6.63
CA LEU A 145 23.23 -7.52 7.78
C LEU A 145 22.44 -8.78 7.41
N GLU A 146 22.68 -9.85 8.15
CA GLU A 146 21.81 -11.04 8.16
C GLU A 146 20.35 -10.70 8.50
N PRO A 147 19.36 -11.51 8.09
CA PRO A 147 17.93 -11.21 8.27
C PRO A 147 17.50 -10.87 9.71
N ILE A 148 18.15 -11.44 10.74
CA ILE A 148 17.88 -11.14 12.14
C ILE A 148 18.38 -9.73 12.50
N GLY A 149 19.65 -9.42 12.18
CA GLY A 149 20.24 -8.10 12.35
C GLY A 149 19.49 -7.02 11.57
N LEU A 150 19.17 -7.29 10.30
CA LEU A 150 18.38 -6.39 9.44
C LEU A 150 16.98 -6.15 10.02
N SER A 151 16.30 -7.18 10.52
CA SER A 151 15.00 -7.03 11.20
C SER A 151 15.09 -6.09 12.40
N ARG A 152 16.17 -6.21 13.20
CA ARG A 152 16.42 -5.40 14.40
C ARG A 152 16.82 -3.95 14.03
N ALA A 153 17.65 -3.75 13.01
CA ALA A 153 18.01 -2.43 12.48
C ALA A 153 16.80 -1.69 11.89
N LEU A 154 15.96 -2.36 11.10
CA LEU A 154 14.72 -1.79 10.56
C LEU A 154 13.72 -1.42 11.66
N LYS A 155 13.63 -2.21 12.73
CA LYS A 155 12.84 -1.87 13.94
C LYS A 155 13.38 -0.62 14.64
N PHE A 156 14.70 -0.50 14.80
CA PHE A 156 15.36 0.70 15.36
C PHE A 156 15.06 1.95 14.51
N ILE A 157 15.23 1.87 13.19
CA ILE A 157 14.89 2.95 12.25
C ILE A 157 13.43 3.37 12.40
N ASN A 158 12.50 2.41 12.31
CA ASN A 158 11.06 2.67 12.40
C ASN A 158 10.66 3.31 13.75
N ALA A 159 11.33 2.96 14.86
CA ALA A 159 11.02 3.46 16.19
C ALA A 159 11.68 4.80 16.53
N ARG A 160 12.95 5.01 16.16
CA ARG A 160 13.77 6.17 16.55
C ARG A 160 13.88 7.22 15.45
N VAL A 161 14.16 6.79 14.21
CA VAL A 161 14.56 7.70 13.12
C VAL A 161 13.36 8.38 12.47
N MET A 162 12.27 7.65 12.23
CA MET A 162 11.10 8.16 11.49
C MET A 162 10.48 9.42 12.11
N ASN A 163 10.56 9.55 13.43
CA ASN A 163 10.04 10.71 14.16
C ASN A 163 11.08 11.83 14.35
N HIS A 164 12.36 11.54 14.17
CA HIS A 164 13.44 12.49 14.42
C HIS A 164 13.53 13.62 13.36
N SER A 165 14.19 14.72 13.73
CA SER A 165 14.39 15.92 12.90
C SER A 165 15.47 15.75 11.81
N ILE A 166 16.34 14.75 11.93
CA ILE A 166 17.37 14.43 10.91
C ILE A 166 16.77 14.12 9.54
N LEU A 167 15.51 13.63 9.50
CA LEU A 167 14.76 13.44 8.25
C LEU A 167 14.18 14.74 7.66
N SER A 168 14.76 15.89 8.02
CA SER A 168 14.54 17.20 7.40
C SER A 168 15.80 17.78 6.75
N ASP A 169 16.95 17.09 6.86
CA ASP A 169 18.20 17.45 6.16
C ASP A 169 18.16 16.83 4.76
N GLU A 170 17.86 17.65 3.74
CA GLU A 170 17.72 17.21 2.35
C GLU A 170 18.90 16.34 1.89
N THR A 171 20.13 16.76 2.20
CA THR A 171 21.35 16.03 1.82
C THR A 171 21.45 14.64 2.44
N PHE A 172 20.88 14.44 3.63
CA PHE A 172 20.90 13.17 4.34
C PHE A 172 19.69 12.30 3.99
N VAL A 173 18.53 12.90 3.77
CA VAL A 173 17.31 12.18 3.41
C VAL A 173 17.47 11.46 2.07
N ASP A 174 18.12 12.09 1.08
CA ASP A 174 18.39 11.44 -0.20
C ASP A 174 19.30 10.21 -0.03
N ILE A 175 20.35 10.30 0.80
CA ILE A 175 21.24 9.15 1.10
C ILE A 175 20.44 8.04 1.80
N PHE A 176 19.65 8.38 2.81
CA PHE A 176 18.78 7.44 3.53
C PHE A 176 17.80 6.73 2.58
N VAL A 177 17.09 7.47 1.73
CA VAL A 177 16.13 6.91 0.77
C VAL A 177 16.82 6.00 -0.25
N ASN A 178 17.96 6.43 -0.81
CA ASN A 178 18.72 5.63 -1.77
C ASN A 178 19.24 4.32 -1.17
N THR A 179 19.79 4.33 0.04
CA THR A 179 20.24 3.09 0.70
C THR A 179 19.06 2.17 1.02
N MET A 180 17.95 2.70 1.55
CA MET A 180 16.75 1.91 1.83
C MET A 180 16.11 1.33 0.55
N LEU A 181 16.20 2.01 -0.59
CA LEU A 181 15.77 1.51 -1.90
C LEU A 181 16.67 0.37 -2.42
N LYS A 182 17.99 0.44 -2.21
CA LYS A 182 18.92 -0.66 -2.53
C LYS A 182 18.54 -1.93 -1.75
N VAL A 183 18.36 -1.83 -0.43
CA VAL A 183 17.95 -2.97 0.43
C VAL A 183 16.56 -3.50 0.04
N TYR A 184 15.61 -2.64 -0.36
CA TYR A 184 14.31 -3.07 -0.87
C TYR A 184 14.42 -3.86 -2.19
N SER A 185 15.45 -3.57 -3.00
CA SER A 185 15.65 -4.15 -4.33
C SER A 185 16.42 -5.47 -4.31
N ASP A 186 17.13 -5.80 -3.23
CA ASP A 186 17.84 -7.07 -3.10
C ASP A 186 16.85 -8.24 -3.02
N ASN A 187 17.09 -9.30 -3.79
CA ASN A 187 16.29 -10.52 -3.82
C ASN A 187 16.43 -11.35 -2.54
N ASN A 188 17.57 -11.27 -1.84
CA ASN A 188 17.80 -12.03 -0.60
C ASN A 188 16.93 -11.55 0.57
N VAL A 189 16.47 -10.29 0.53
CA VAL A 189 15.65 -9.70 1.60
C VAL A 189 14.22 -10.24 1.53
N GLY A 190 13.80 -10.95 2.59
CA GLY A 190 12.48 -11.58 2.68
C GLY A 190 11.29 -10.61 2.63
N SER A 191 10.12 -11.13 2.25
CA SER A 191 8.88 -10.39 2.02
C SER A 191 8.42 -9.54 3.22
N ASP A 192 8.54 -10.06 4.44
CA ASP A 192 8.25 -9.34 5.69
C ASP A 192 9.16 -8.12 5.91
N LEU A 193 10.46 -8.26 5.64
CA LEU A 193 11.43 -7.17 5.78
C LEU A 193 11.18 -6.11 4.70
N LYS A 194 10.88 -6.53 3.47
CA LYS A 194 10.41 -5.64 2.38
C LYS A 194 9.12 -4.92 2.76
N ALA A 195 8.21 -5.51 3.54
CA ALA A 195 7.01 -4.82 4.04
C ALA A 195 7.33 -3.73 5.07
N ILE A 196 8.33 -3.94 5.95
CA ILE A 196 8.83 -2.90 6.88
C ILE A 196 9.49 -1.75 6.11
N ILE A 197 10.37 -2.06 5.13
CA ILE A 197 11.03 -1.06 4.29
C ILE A 197 10.01 -0.25 3.48
N TRP A 198 9.00 -0.92 2.90
CA TRP A 198 7.89 -0.26 2.20
C TRP A 198 7.10 0.70 3.10
N LYS A 199 6.87 0.34 4.37
CA LYS A 199 6.23 1.21 5.37
C LYS A 199 7.07 2.43 5.71
N ILE A 200 8.39 2.28 5.79
CA ILE A 200 9.35 3.39 6.00
C ILE A 200 9.33 4.34 4.79
N LEU A 201 9.58 3.82 3.59
CA LEU A 201 9.69 4.62 2.37
C LEU A 201 8.36 5.30 2.00
N THR A 202 7.23 4.61 2.15
CA THR A 202 5.90 5.20 1.87
C THR A 202 5.28 5.96 3.06
N SER A 203 6.11 6.43 4.01
CA SER A 203 5.73 7.37 5.06
C SER A 203 5.58 8.80 4.51
N PRO A 204 4.75 9.68 5.12
CA PRO A 204 4.50 11.02 4.58
C PRO A 204 5.74 11.91 4.40
N LYS A 205 6.80 11.70 5.20
CA LYS A 205 8.07 12.42 5.08
C LYS A 205 8.86 12.03 3.82
N LEU A 206 8.93 10.73 3.53
CA LEU A 206 9.84 10.18 2.51
C LEU A 206 9.16 9.91 1.16
N TYR A 207 7.82 9.80 1.15
CA TYR A 207 7.05 9.35 0.00
C TYR A 207 7.30 10.16 -1.28
N MET A 208 7.47 11.48 -1.20
CA MET A 208 7.64 12.30 -2.42
C MET A 208 8.98 12.04 -3.12
N LEU A 209 10.02 11.65 -2.38
CA LEU A 209 11.31 11.25 -2.93
C LEU A 209 11.24 9.80 -3.41
N SER A 210 10.81 8.88 -2.54
CA SER A 210 10.83 7.44 -2.84
C SER A 210 9.80 6.99 -3.90
N LYS A 211 8.74 7.76 -4.17
CA LYS A 211 7.63 7.34 -5.04
C LYS A 211 8.10 6.99 -6.46
N SER A 212 9.04 7.76 -7.00
CA SER A 212 9.52 7.55 -8.38
C SER A 212 10.16 6.16 -8.51
N ASP A 213 11.16 5.89 -7.67
CA ASP A 213 11.97 4.67 -7.79
C ASP A 213 11.20 3.44 -7.29
N LEU A 214 10.37 3.57 -6.26
CA LEU A 214 9.39 2.52 -5.92
C LEU A 214 8.44 2.23 -7.09
N GLY A 215 8.09 3.23 -7.90
CA GLY A 215 7.28 3.08 -9.10
C GLY A 215 8.00 2.30 -10.20
N VAL A 216 9.30 2.55 -10.39
CA VAL A 216 10.14 1.77 -11.31
C VAL A 216 10.29 0.33 -10.82
N ILE A 217 10.67 0.12 -9.55
CA ILE A 217 10.89 -1.21 -8.96
C ILE A 217 9.61 -2.05 -9.00
N VAL A 218 8.45 -1.49 -8.61
CA VAL A 218 7.17 -2.23 -8.65
C VAL A 218 6.70 -2.46 -10.09
N THR A 219 6.98 -1.54 -11.04
CA THR A 219 6.68 -1.76 -12.46
C THR A 219 7.48 -2.92 -13.03
N GLU A 220 8.76 -3.00 -12.72
CA GLU A 220 9.62 -4.10 -13.20
C GLU A 220 9.25 -5.43 -12.54
N GLN A 221 8.99 -5.44 -11.22
CA GLN A 221 8.44 -6.61 -10.52
C GLN A 221 7.12 -7.10 -11.15
N MET A 222 6.24 -6.20 -11.60
CA MET A 222 4.99 -6.56 -12.29
C MET A 222 5.19 -7.07 -13.72
N ARG A 223 6.23 -6.63 -14.42
CA ARG A 223 6.61 -7.15 -15.75
C ARG A 223 7.20 -8.56 -15.69
N GLN A 224 7.87 -8.90 -14.59
CA GLN A 224 8.54 -10.19 -14.40
C GLN A 224 7.61 -11.32 -13.91
N ILE A 225 6.36 -11.02 -13.49
CA ILE A 225 5.40 -12.05 -13.04
C ILE A 225 5.09 -13.03 -14.17
N SER A 226 5.43 -14.30 -13.97
CA SER A 226 5.15 -15.39 -14.90
C SER A 226 3.84 -16.12 -14.57
N LEU A 227 3.36 -16.97 -15.49
CA LEU A 227 2.24 -17.88 -15.25
C LEU A 227 2.57 -18.94 -14.18
N GLU A 228 3.85 -19.28 -14.04
CA GLU A 228 4.33 -20.29 -13.09
C GLU A 228 4.34 -19.74 -11.66
N ASP A 229 4.64 -18.44 -11.45
CA ASP A 229 4.55 -17.79 -10.13
C ASP A 229 3.13 -17.82 -9.55
N VAL A 230 2.11 -17.62 -10.39
CA VAL A 230 0.70 -17.69 -9.95
C VAL A 230 0.30 -19.12 -9.61
N LYS A 231 0.79 -20.11 -10.39
CA LYS A 231 0.47 -21.53 -10.20
C LYS A 231 1.30 -22.20 -9.10
N SER A 232 2.47 -21.67 -8.74
CA SER A 232 3.32 -22.16 -7.66
C SER A 232 2.90 -21.63 -6.27
N GLY A 233 1.77 -20.92 -6.16
CA GLY A 233 1.20 -20.49 -4.89
C GLY A 233 1.68 -19.15 -4.34
N LYS A 234 2.48 -18.36 -5.07
CA LYS A 234 2.95 -17.01 -4.62
C LYS A 234 1.85 -15.93 -4.63
N ILE A 235 0.59 -16.34 -4.52
CA ILE A 235 -0.58 -15.51 -4.78
C ILE A 235 -0.65 -14.31 -3.82
N ASP A 236 -0.25 -14.46 -2.56
CA ASP A 236 -0.19 -13.35 -1.60
C ASP A 236 0.90 -12.33 -1.91
N GLU A 237 2.02 -12.73 -2.51
CA GLU A 237 3.05 -11.80 -2.97
C GLU A 237 2.50 -10.96 -4.14
N ILE A 238 1.78 -11.59 -5.07
CA ILE A 238 1.12 -10.92 -6.20
C ILE A 238 0.00 -9.98 -5.70
N LYS A 239 -0.84 -10.39 -4.74
CA LYS A 239 -1.82 -9.51 -4.07
C LYS A 239 -1.14 -8.28 -3.47
N ASN A 240 -0.02 -8.48 -2.78
CA ASN A 240 0.77 -7.39 -2.19
C ASN A 240 1.33 -6.45 -3.27
N LEU A 241 1.90 -6.96 -4.36
CA LEU A 241 2.39 -6.14 -5.48
C LEU A 241 1.26 -5.31 -6.12
N ILE A 242 0.09 -5.90 -6.34
CA ILE A 242 -1.10 -5.20 -6.86
C ILE A 242 -1.53 -4.07 -5.91
N GLN A 243 -1.56 -4.31 -4.59
CA GLN A 243 -1.86 -3.26 -3.61
C GLN A 243 -0.81 -2.14 -3.58
N ARG A 244 0.48 -2.48 -3.71
CA ARG A 244 1.60 -1.52 -3.80
C ARG A 244 1.48 -0.63 -5.03
N ALA A 245 1.22 -1.23 -6.20
CA ALA A 245 1.01 -0.52 -7.46
C ALA A 245 -0.21 0.41 -7.45
N SER A 246 -1.33 -0.06 -6.87
CA SER A 246 -2.54 0.74 -6.67
C SER A 246 -2.28 1.95 -5.75
N LYS A 247 -1.53 1.77 -4.65
CA LYS A 247 -1.13 2.87 -3.75
C LYS A 247 -0.26 3.93 -4.46
N LEU A 248 0.64 3.51 -5.34
CA LEU A 248 1.52 4.41 -6.11
C LEU A 248 0.80 5.14 -7.27
N LYS A 249 -0.32 4.59 -7.75
CA LYS A 249 -1.04 5.00 -8.97
C LYS A 249 -0.18 4.86 -10.23
N LEU A 250 0.31 3.64 -10.47
CA LEU A 250 1.12 3.31 -11.66
C LEU A 250 0.31 3.39 -12.97
N PRO A 251 0.96 3.70 -14.11
CA PRO A 251 0.30 3.85 -15.42
C PRO A 251 -0.28 2.53 -15.95
N GLY A 252 -1.14 2.64 -16.97
CA GLY A 252 -1.90 1.52 -17.53
C GLY A 252 -1.06 0.36 -18.03
N GLU A 253 -0.01 0.66 -18.80
CA GLU A 253 0.92 -0.29 -19.41
C GLU A 253 1.50 -1.29 -18.38
N THR A 254 1.78 -0.84 -17.15
CA THR A 254 2.31 -1.68 -16.07
C THR A 254 1.35 -2.82 -15.67
N TRP A 255 0.04 -2.62 -15.84
CA TRP A 255 -0.97 -3.61 -15.47
C TRP A 255 -1.14 -4.71 -16.52
N GLU A 256 -0.77 -4.48 -17.78
CA GLU A 256 -1.15 -5.34 -18.90
C GLU A 256 -0.58 -6.77 -18.80
N ASN A 257 0.66 -6.92 -18.34
CA ASN A 257 1.24 -8.25 -18.09
C ASN A 257 0.48 -8.98 -16.98
N VAL A 258 0.37 -8.35 -15.80
CA VAL A 258 -0.27 -8.94 -14.61
C VAL A 258 -1.72 -9.31 -14.87
N VAL A 259 -2.45 -8.46 -15.60
CA VAL A 259 -3.81 -8.72 -16.06
C VAL A 259 -3.87 -9.97 -16.93
N ASN A 260 -3.08 -10.04 -18.00
CA ASN A 260 -3.08 -11.22 -18.89
C ASN A 260 -2.65 -12.51 -18.18
N VAL A 261 -1.63 -12.45 -17.31
CA VAL A 261 -1.10 -13.60 -16.58
C VAL A 261 -2.08 -14.09 -15.51
N VAL A 262 -2.64 -13.19 -14.70
CA VAL A 262 -3.63 -13.55 -13.66
C VAL A 262 -4.92 -14.07 -14.27
N PHE A 263 -5.45 -13.44 -15.33
CA PHE A 263 -6.64 -13.99 -16.00
C PHE A 263 -6.35 -15.40 -16.53
N ARG A 264 -5.23 -15.64 -17.22
CA ARG A 264 -4.87 -16.98 -17.71
C ARG A 264 -4.78 -18.01 -16.58
N ALA A 265 -4.15 -17.68 -15.45
CA ALA A 265 -4.11 -18.55 -14.27
C ALA A 265 -5.51 -18.84 -13.70
N SER A 266 -6.30 -17.79 -13.44
CA SER A 266 -7.66 -17.91 -12.90
C SER A 266 -8.63 -18.64 -13.83
N MET A 267 -8.38 -18.66 -15.15
CA MET A 267 -9.24 -19.42 -16.08
C MET A 267 -9.12 -20.93 -15.89
N ASP A 268 -8.01 -21.45 -15.36
CA ASP A 268 -7.82 -22.89 -15.19
C ASP A 268 -8.53 -23.44 -13.94
N HIS A 269 -8.79 -22.59 -12.93
CA HIS A 269 -9.26 -22.97 -11.59
C HIS A 269 -10.72 -22.58 -11.28
N ILE A 270 -11.56 -22.42 -12.29
CA ILE A 270 -12.94 -21.90 -12.14
C ILE A 270 -13.86 -22.84 -11.33
N SER A 271 -13.53 -24.13 -11.23
CA SER A 271 -14.22 -25.11 -10.37
C SER A 271 -14.09 -24.81 -8.87
N ASP A 272 -13.04 -24.08 -8.46
CA ASP A 272 -12.53 -24.17 -7.09
C ASP A 272 -13.12 -23.05 -6.22
N THR A 273 -14.21 -23.33 -5.52
CA THR A 273 -15.05 -22.35 -4.79
C THR A 273 -14.36 -21.57 -3.66
N HIS A 274 -13.25 -22.10 -3.12
CA HIS A 274 -12.48 -21.48 -2.04
C HIS A 274 -11.02 -21.17 -2.42
N SER A 275 -10.73 -21.04 -3.71
CA SER A 275 -9.36 -20.81 -4.21
C SER A 275 -8.93 -19.33 -4.13
N ASP A 276 -7.67 -19.10 -3.75
CA ASP A 276 -7.06 -17.78 -3.66
C ASP A 276 -7.14 -16.95 -4.95
N TYR A 277 -7.14 -17.62 -6.11
CA TYR A 277 -7.32 -17.02 -7.42
C TYR A 277 -8.59 -16.13 -7.50
N LEU A 278 -9.68 -16.45 -6.78
CA LEU A 278 -10.89 -15.61 -6.74
C LEU A 278 -10.63 -14.26 -6.07
N SER A 279 -9.90 -14.27 -4.97
CA SER A 279 -9.56 -13.06 -4.22
C SER A 279 -8.55 -12.18 -4.96
N LEU A 280 -7.60 -12.82 -5.65
CA LEU A 280 -6.66 -12.17 -6.58
C LEU A 280 -7.39 -11.53 -7.77
N LEU A 281 -8.34 -12.25 -8.38
CA LEU A 281 -9.14 -11.77 -9.51
C LEU A 281 -10.05 -10.60 -9.09
N ARG A 282 -10.72 -10.69 -7.93
CA ARG A 282 -11.50 -9.60 -7.33
C ARG A 282 -10.66 -8.34 -7.11
N LEU A 283 -9.47 -8.48 -6.53
CA LEU A 283 -8.52 -7.38 -6.31
C LEU A 283 -8.09 -6.73 -7.64
N LEU A 284 -7.83 -7.54 -8.67
CA LEU A 284 -7.42 -7.07 -10.00
C LEU A 284 -8.54 -6.33 -10.75
N THR A 285 -9.82 -6.59 -10.45
CA THR A 285 -10.95 -5.88 -11.12
C THR A 285 -10.89 -4.36 -10.93
N CYS A 286 -10.42 -3.89 -9.78
CA CYS A 286 -10.22 -2.47 -9.48
C CYS A 286 -9.23 -1.82 -10.47
N SER A 287 -8.18 -2.56 -10.83
CA SER A 287 -7.08 -2.10 -11.69
C SER A 287 -7.41 -2.13 -13.18
N LEU A 288 -8.49 -2.80 -13.61
CA LEU A 288 -8.93 -2.81 -15.02
C LEU A 288 -9.21 -1.42 -15.58
N SER A 289 -9.54 -0.47 -14.70
CA SER A 289 -9.69 0.94 -15.06
C SER A 289 -8.46 1.54 -15.75
N HIS A 290 -7.26 1.06 -15.41
CA HIS A 290 -6.00 1.52 -15.97
C HIS A 290 -5.60 0.83 -17.29
N VAL A 291 -6.18 -0.32 -17.64
CA VAL A 291 -5.74 -1.11 -18.83
C VAL A 291 -6.25 -0.48 -20.12
N ASP A 292 -5.36 0.04 -20.97
CA ASP A 292 -5.72 0.73 -22.22
C ASP A 292 -5.34 -0.04 -23.50
N SER A 293 -4.26 -0.83 -23.50
CA SER A 293 -3.78 -1.54 -24.70
C SER A 293 -4.20 -3.02 -24.75
N HIS A 294 -4.00 -3.66 -25.91
CA HIS A 294 -4.20 -5.10 -26.18
C HIS A 294 -5.60 -5.69 -25.86
N LEU A 295 -6.59 -4.83 -25.59
CA LEU A 295 -7.95 -5.18 -25.13
C LEU A 295 -8.66 -6.26 -25.97
N ASP A 296 -8.51 -6.25 -27.30
CA ASP A 296 -9.08 -7.28 -28.19
C ASP A 296 -8.67 -8.71 -27.81
N SER A 297 -7.40 -8.91 -27.45
CA SER A 297 -6.87 -10.24 -27.12
C SER A 297 -7.39 -10.75 -25.77
N LEU A 298 -7.51 -9.84 -24.79
CA LEU A 298 -8.06 -10.10 -23.47
C LEU A 298 -9.57 -10.37 -23.54
N LEU A 299 -10.32 -9.55 -24.27
CA LEU A 299 -11.75 -9.71 -24.50
C LEU A 299 -12.06 -11.01 -25.27
N GLY A 300 -11.25 -11.36 -26.28
CA GLY A 300 -11.38 -12.64 -26.99
C GLY A 300 -11.15 -13.86 -26.10
N SER A 301 -10.14 -13.80 -25.22
CA SER A 301 -9.84 -14.87 -24.25
C SER A 301 -10.89 -14.97 -23.13
N LEU A 302 -11.47 -13.85 -22.69
CA LEU A 302 -12.58 -13.84 -21.73
C LEU A 302 -13.85 -14.41 -22.37
N TYR A 303 -14.19 -13.97 -23.59
CA TYR A 303 -15.37 -14.40 -24.32
C TYR A 303 -15.40 -15.92 -24.55
N SER A 304 -14.30 -16.49 -25.06
CA SER A 304 -14.23 -17.93 -25.35
C SER A 304 -14.42 -18.78 -24.09
N LYS A 305 -13.81 -18.38 -22.96
CA LYS A 305 -13.98 -19.08 -21.67
C LYS A 305 -15.39 -18.88 -21.11
N ILE A 306 -15.96 -17.68 -21.19
CA ILE A 306 -17.36 -17.43 -20.76
C ILE A 306 -18.35 -18.27 -21.57
N ILE A 307 -18.18 -18.39 -22.89
CA ILE A 307 -19.03 -19.26 -23.74
C ILE A 307 -18.91 -20.74 -23.38
N ALA A 308 -17.73 -21.20 -22.95
CA ALA A 308 -17.51 -22.57 -22.49
C ALA A 308 -18.11 -22.86 -21.11
N ILE A 309 -18.22 -21.86 -20.23
CA ILE A 309 -18.87 -21.98 -18.91
C ILE A 309 -20.40 -21.88 -19.03
N LEU A 310 -20.89 -20.99 -19.89
CA LEU A 310 -22.32 -20.72 -20.02
C LEU A 310 -23.06 -21.93 -20.62
N PRO A 311 -24.15 -22.40 -20.00
CA PRO A 311 -24.86 -23.58 -20.46
C PRO A 311 -25.55 -23.35 -21.80
N ASP A 312 -25.50 -24.34 -22.69
CA ASP A 312 -26.25 -24.33 -23.94
C ASP A 312 -27.75 -24.59 -23.68
N PRO A 313 -28.66 -23.90 -24.39
CA PRO A 313 -30.08 -24.19 -24.31
C PRO A 313 -30.38 -25.60 -24.87
N PRO A 314 -31.42 -26.31 -24.38
CA PRO A 314 -31.88 -27.55 -24.97
C PRO A 314 -32.19 -27.35 -26.46
N LYS A 315 -31.85 -28.35 -27.29
CA LYS A 315 -32.06 -28.30 -28.74
C LYS A 315 -33.54 -28.41 -29.10
N ASP A 316 -34.30 -29.13 -28.28
CA ASP A 316 -35.71 -29.45 -28.51
C ASP A 316 -36.59 -28.62 -27.57
N LEU A 317 -37.47 -27.80 -28.14
CA LEU A 317 -38.34 -26.85 -27.42
C LEU A 317 -39.74 -27.42 -27.12
N CYS A 318 -39.97 -28.71 -27.35
CA CYS A 318 -41.32 -29.29 -27.45
C CYS A 318 -41.76 -30.21 -26.31
N GLU A 319 -40.88 -30.69 -25.42
CA GLU A 319 -41.28 -31.61 -24.35
C GLU A 319 -41.47 -30.90 -23.00
N THR A 320 -42.71 -30.94 -22.51
CA THR A 320 -43.16 -30.30 -21.28
C THR A 320 -43.23 -31.27 -20.10
N SER A 321 -42.07 -31.71 -19.58
CA SER A 321 -41.98 -32.24 -18.21
C SER A 321 -40.55 -32.33 -17.65
N GLU A 322 -40.41 -31.88 -16.40
CA GLU A 322 -39.75 -32.64 -15.31
C GLU A 322 -38.33 -33.21 -15.51
N SER A 323 -37.41 -32.44 -16.10
CA SER A 323 -36.14 -32.14 -15.41
C SER A 323 -35.34 -31.00 -16.07
N LEU A 324 -35.08 -29.95 -15.31
CA LEU A 324 -33.86 -29.15 -15.54
C LEU A 324 -32.67 -30.01 -15.07
N PRO A 325 -31.50 -29.95 -15.72
CA PRO A 325 -30.35 -30.77 -15.32
C PRO A 325 -29.92 -30.42 -13.89
N GLU A 326 -30.17 -31.36 -12.97
CA GLU A 326 -29.67 -31.27 -11.60
C GLU A 326 -28.13 -31.31 -11.62
N GLY A 327 -27.49 -30.41 -10.89
CA GLY A 327 -26.04 -30.47 -10.70
C GLY A 327 -25.17 -29.64 -11.66
N ASN A 328 -25.72 -28.70 -12.45
CA ASN A 328 -24.91 -27.59 -12.99
C ASN A 328 -24.45 -26.66 -11.85
N ASN A 329 -23.45 -27.11 -11.10
CA ASN A 329 -22.94 -26.49 -9.88
C ASN A 329 -22.04 -25.29 -10.21
N PHE A 330 -22.64 -24.23 -10.75
CA PHE A 330 -21.92 -23.01 -11.12
C PHE A 330 -21.25 -22.37 -9.90
N ASN A 331 -19.98 -22.04 -10.05
CA ASN A 331 -19.24 -21.19 -9.12
C ASN A 331 -19.70 -19.72 -9.32
N TRP A 332 -20.81 -19.36 -8.68
CA TRP A 332 -21.52 -18.09 -8.92
C TRP A 332 -20.66 -16.86 -8.63
N ASP A 333 -19.80 -16.90 -7.61
CA ASP A 333 -18.85 -15.84 -7.30
C ASP A 333 -17.83 -15.60 -8.42
N TYR A 334 -17.27 -16.66 -9.00
CA TYR A 334 -16.42 -16.54 -10.19
C TYR A 334 -17.20 -16.01 -11.39
N LEU A 335 -18.39 -16.53 -11.66
CA LEU A 335 -19.19 -16.12 -12.82
C LEU A 335 -19.61 -14.64 -12.74
N GLU A 336 -19.89 -14.12 -11.54
CA GLU A 336 -20.13 -12.68 -11.31
C GLU A 336 -18.89 -11.85 -11.67
N VAL A 337 -17.72 -12.22 -11.17
CA VAL A 337 -16.45 -11.51 -11.43
C VAL A 337 -16.12 -11.53 -12.93
N LEU A 338 -16.22 -12.70 -13.58
CA LEU A 338 -15.93 -12.85 -15.02
C LEU A 338 -16.87 -12.02 -15.90
N LEU A 339 -18.18 -12.06 -15.63
CA LEU A 339 -19.16 -11.27 -16.38
C LEU A 339 -19.01 -9.77 -16.12
N PHE A 340 -18.61 -9.35 -14.91
CA PHE A 340 -18.30 -7.96 -14.63
C PHE A 340 -17.04 -7.48 -15.36
N CYS A 341 -15.94 -8.25 -15.33
CA CYS A 341 -14.72 -7.94 -16.08
C CYS A 341 -15.00 -7.79 -17.58
N PHE A 342 -15.77 -8.72 -18.15
CA PHE A 342 -16.19 -8.67 -19.55
C PHE A 342 -17.07 -7.45 -19.84
N GLN A 343 -18.04 -7.13 -18.98
CA GLN A 343 -18.89 -5.92 -19.12
C GLN A 343 -18.05 -4.64 -19.09
N TYR A 344 -17.11 -4.54 -18.14
CA TYR A 344 -16.27 -3.35 -17.98
C TYR A 344 -15.38 -3.11 -19.20
N LEU A 345 -14.67 -4.15 -19.65
CA LEU A 345 -13.77 -4.07 -20.80
C LEU A 345 -14.54 -3.87 -22.12
N TYR A 346 -15.72 -4.47 -22.27
CA TYR A 346 -16.60 -4.27 -23.44
C TYR A 346 -17.03 -2.80 -23.59
N PHE A 347 -17.39 -2.13 -22.49
CA PHE A 347 -17.73 -0.70 -22.55
C PHE A 347 -16.51 0.21 -22.71
N LYS A 348 -15.31 -0.23 -22.29
CA LYS A 348 -14.06 0.49 -22.58
C LYS A 348 -13.66 0.37 -24.06
N TYR A 349 -14.01 -0.72 -24.74
CA TYR A 349 -13.72 -0.94 -26.16
C TYR A 349 -14.93 -1.53 -26.93
N PRO A 350 -15.95 -0.71 -27.27
CA PRO A 350 -17.19 -1.18 -27.93
C PRO A 350 -17.01 -1.67 -29.39
N SER A 351 -15.80 -1.58 -29.93
CA SER A 351 -15.39 -2.10 -31.23
C SER A 351 -15.22 -3.63 -31.23
N PHE A 352 -14.88 -4.23 -30.09
CA PHE A 352 -14.92 -5.68 -29.91
C PHE A 352 -16.39 -6.14 -29.94
N MET A 353 -16.72 -7.14 -30.77
CA MET A 353 -18.12 -7.41 -31.16
C MET A 353 -18.88 -6.15 -31.63
N SER A 354 -18.23 -5.30 -32.42
CA SER A 354 -18.97 -4.30 -33.21
C SER A 354 -20.09 -4.98 -34.00
N TRP A 355 -21.21 -4.28 -34.19
CA TRP A 355 -22.43 -4.84 -34.82
C TRP A 355 -22.31 -5.04 -36.35
N ASN A 356 -21.10 -5.35 -36.81
CA ASN A 356 -20.76 -5.72 -38.17
C ASN A 356 -21.05 -7.21 -38.43
N VAL A 357 -21.35 -7.53 -39.70
CA VAL A 357 -21.98 -8.79 -40.12
C VAL A 357 -21.22 -10.06 -39.67
N LYS A 358 -19.88 -10.00 -39.49
CA LYS A 358 -19.06 -11.15 -39.11
C LYS A 358 -19.31 -11.66 -37.68
N ASP A 359 -19.54 -10.77 -36.70
CA ASP A 359 -19.70 -11.16 -35.29
C ASP A 359 -21.16 -11.39 -34.87
N SER A 360 -22.12 -11.17 -35.77
CA SER A 360 -23.56 -11.38 -35.52
C SER A 360 -23.87 -12.78 -34.94
N GLN A 361 -23.17 -13.82 -35.41
CA GLN A 361 -23.32 -15.19 -34.91
C GLN A 361 -22.77 -15.36 -33.47
N ASN A 362 -21.65 -14.71 -33.14
CA ASN A 362 -21.07 -14.70 -31.79
C ASN A 362 -22.01 -14.00 -30.80
N ILE A 363 -22.48 -12.80 -31.17
CA ILE A 363 -23.41 -11.99 -30.37
C ILE A 363 -24.71 -12.76 -30.09
N GLU A 364 -25.30 -13.42 -31.10
CA GLU A 364 -26.54 -14.16 -30.89
C GLU A 364 -26.33 -15.50 -30.14
N ASN A 365 -25.18 -16.17 -30.30
CA ASN A 365 -24.83 -17.33 -29.46
C ASN A 365 -24.70 -16.93 -27.98
N TYR A 366 -23.93 -15.86 -27.71
CA TYR A 366 -23.79 -15.30 -26.37
C TYR A 366 -25.16 -14.93 -25.77
N ARG A 367 -26.01 -14.22 -26.53
CA ARG A 367 -27.34 -13.82 -26.05
C ARG A 367 -28.29 -15.00 -25.85
N LYS A 368 -28.21 -16.07 -26.65
CA LYS A 368 -28.94 -17.35 -26.39
C LYS A 368 -28.51 -17.98 -25.07
N LYS A 369 -27.19 -18.12 -24.85
CA LYS A 369 -26.61 -18.63 -23.60
C LYS A 369 -26.99 -17.77 -22.38
N LEU A 370 -26.94 -16.44 -22.48
CA LEU A 370 -27.38 -15.53 -21.41
C LEU A 370 -28.90 -15.60 -21.13
N ARG A 371 -29.75 -15.74 -22.15
CA ARG A 371 -31.21 -15.97 -21.97
C ARG A 371 -31.45 -17.26 -21.17
N TYR A 372 -30.72 -18.34 -21.48
CA TYR A 372 -30.85 -19.60 -20.76
C TYR A 372 -30.31 -19.53 -19.32
N LEU A 373 -29.17 -18.88 -19.09
CA LEU A 373 -28.68 -18.60 -17.73
C LEU A 373 -29.69 -17.78 -16.90
N HIS A 374 -30.31 -16.75 -17.49
CA HIS A 374 -31.36 -15.97 -16.82
C HIS A 374 -32.55 -16.85 -16.41
N ARG A 375 -32.96 -17.79 -17.27
CA ARG A 375 -33.99 -18.78 -16.94
C ARG A 375 -33.57 -19.66 -15.76
N ILE A 376 -32.38 -20.26 -15.79
CA ILE A 376 -31.86 -21.10 -14.70
C ILE A 376 -31.83 -20.35 -13.37
N ILE A 377 -31.36 -19.10 -13.34
CA ILE A 377 -31.35 -18.28 -12.12
C ILE A 377 -32.79 -18.02 -11.63
N THR A 378 -33.70 -17.67 -12.53
CA THR A 378 -35.11 -17.37 -12.21
C THR A 378 -35.86 -18.60 -11.71
N ASP A 379 -35.71 -19.75 -12.37
CA ASP A 379 -36.34 -21.01 -11.96
C ASP A 379 -35.76 -21.49 -10.60
N SER A 380 -34.48 -21.21 -10.30
CA SER A 380 -33.87 -21.49 -8.98
C SER A 380 -34.43 -20.65 -7.81
N LEU A 381 -35.17 -19.56 -8.09
CA LEU A 381 -35.94 -18.82 -7.07
C LEU A 381 -37.34 -19.40 -6.85
N ARG A 382 -37.90 -20.04 -7.89
CA ARG A 382 -39.28 -20.53 -7.91
C ARG A 382 -39.44 -21.83 -7.12
N ASN A 383 -38.41 -22.67 -7.13
CA ASN A 383 -38.34 -23.93 -6.39
C ASN A 383 -37.15 -23.95 -5.39
N PRO A 384 -37.22 -23.26 -4.24
CA PRO A 384 -36.13 -23.19 -3.25
C PRO A 384 -35.95 -24.48 -2.40
N GLY A 385 -36.49 -25.62 -2.84
CA GLY A 385 -36.34 -26.92 -2.18
C GLY A 385 -37.49 -27.31 -1.23
N VAL A 386 -37.73 -28.62 -1.10
CA VAL A 386 -38.90 -29.24 -0.43
C VAL A 386 -38.84 -29.19 1.11
N ASN A 387 -37.79 -28.60 1.69
CA ASN A 387 -37.35 -28.83 3.07
C ASN A 387 -37.85 -27.82 4.14
N LEU A 388 -39.09 -27.32 4.02
CA LEU A 388 -39.68 -26.46 5.06
C LEU A 388 -41.18 -26.73 5.35
N LYS A 389 -41.56 -28.01 5.49
CA LYS A 389 -42.84 -28.41 6.10
C LYS A 389 -42.88 -28.08 7.61
N ARG A 390 -43.04 -26.80 7.97
CA ARG A 390 -43.53 -26.43 9.31
C ARG A 390 -45.07 -26.64 9.34
N PRO A 391 -45.62 -27.40 10.31
CA PRO A 391 -47.06 -27.62 10.38
C PRO A 391 -47.80 -26.32 10.70
N ARG A 392 -48.84 -26.03 9.91
CA ARG A 392 -49.63 -24.80 10.00
C ARG A 392 -50.72 -24.95 11.07
N ILE A 393 -50.41 -24.62 12.32
CA ILE A 393 -51.44 -24.44 13.35
C ILE A 393 -52.24 -23.18 12.98
N VAL A 394 -53.53 -23.35 12.69
CA VAL A 394 -54.43 -22.26 12.30
C VAL A 394 -55.16 -21.73 13.53
N GLY A 395 -54.72 -20.58 14.04
CA GLY A 395 -55.50 -19.75 14.97
C GLY A 395 -56.35 -18.74 14.20
N PRO A 396 -57.63 -18.53 14.56
CA PRO A 396 -58.49 -17.57 13.87
C PRO A 396 -58.22 -16.13 14.35
N GLY A 397 -57.37 -15.40 13.62
CA GLY A 397 -57.12 -13.97 13.83
C GLY A 397 -56.46 -13.36 12.59
N GLY A 398 -57.13 -12.41 11.95
CA GLY A 398 -56.70 -11.88 10.65
C GLY A 398 -55.65 -10.77 10.75
N CYS A 399 -54.62 -10.84 9.90
CA CYS A 399 -53.73 -9.72 9.57
C CYS A 399 -53.21 -9.88 8.13
N ASN A 400 -52.97 -8.75 7.44
CA ASN A 400 -52.53 -8.74 6.05
C ASN A 400 -51.02 -9.01 5.92
N GLU A 401 -50.60 -10.28 6.02
CA GLU A 401 -49.25 -10.68 5.68
C GLU A 401 -49.06 -10.70 4.15
N LYS A 402 -48.33 -9.71 3.62
CA LYS A 402 -47.70 -9.84 2.30
C LYS A 402 -46.69 -10.97 2.39
N THR A 403 -46.88 -12.04 1.60
CA THR A 403 -45.91 -13.12 1.51
C THR A 403 -44.53 -12.56 1.11
N PRO A 404 -43.46 -12.84 1.87
CA PRO A 404 -42.13 -12.36 1.53
C PRO A 404 -41.69 -13.04 0.24
N GLN A 405 -41.50 -12.25 -0.83
CA GLN A 405 -40.99 -12.79 -2.09
C GLN A 405 -39.51 -13.17 -1.93
N PRO A 406 -39.04 -14.26 -2.56
CA PRO A 406 -37.64 -14.66 -2.52
C PRO A 406 -36.78 -13.69 -3.34
N GLU A 407 -36.19 -12.70 -2.66
CA GLU A 407 -35.24 -11.76 -3.25
C GLU A 407 -33.90 -12.44 -3.60
N LEU A 408 -33.38 -12.19 -4.80
CA LEU A 408 -31.99 -12.52 -5.16
C LEU A 408 -31.01 -11.74 -4.28
N LYS A 409 -30.09 -12.45 -3.63
CA LYS A 409 -28.99 -11.88 -2.83
C LYS A 409 -27.67 -12.52 -3.23
N GLY A 410 -26.56 -11.78 -3.08
CA GLY A 410 -25.24 -12.22 -3.53
C GLY A 410 -25.12 -12.31 -5.06
N PRO A 411 -24.14 -13.07 -5.60
CA PRO A 411 -23.71 -12.96 -6.99
C PRO A 411 -24.82 -13.15 -8.04
N LYS A 412 -25.85 -13.95 -7.74
CA LYS A 412 -26.98 -14.16 -8.65
C LYS A 412 -27.77 -12.88 -8.97
N SER A 413 -27.85 -11.90 -8.08
CA SER A 413 -28.53 -10.61 -8.36
C SER A 413 -27.71 -9.77 -9.36
N SER A 414 -26.40 -9.63 -9.11
CA SER A 414 -25.45 -8.96 -10.00
C SER A 414 -25.44 -9.58 -11.39
N ILE A 415 -25.37 -10.92 -11.48
CA ILE A 415 -25.38 -11.64 -12.76
C ILE A 415 -26.67 -11.33 -13.55
N VAL A 416 -27.84 -11.33 -12.91
CA VAL A 416 -29.11 -10.96 -13.56
C VAL A 416 -29.11 -9.50 -14.04
N ALA A 417 -28.48 -8.58 -13.30
CA ALA A 417 -28.34 -7.18 -13.73
C ALA A 417 -27.39 -7.04 -14.94
N ILE A 418 -26.24 -7.72 -14.92
CA ILE A 418 -25.28 -7.73 -16.04
C ILE A 418 -25.91 -8.37 -17.30
N ILE A 419 -26.65 -9.48 -17.14
CA ILE A 419 -27.40 -10.11 -18.25
C ILE A 419 -28.37 -9.12 -18.90
N LYS A 420 -29.17 -8.40 -18.10
CA LYS A 420 -30.16 -7.45 -18.64
C LYS A 420 -29.50 -6.39 -19.52
N VAL A 421 -28.35 -5.86 -19.10
CA VAL A 421 -27.57 -4.87 -19.87
C VAL A 421 -27.19 -5.40 -21.27
N PHE A 422 -26.70 -6.64 -21.38
CA PHE A 422 -26.36 -7.30 -22.66
C PHE A 422 -27.58 -7.79 -23.47
N LEU A 423 -28.78 -7.86 -22.88
CA LEU A 423 -30.00 -8.26 -23.59
C LEU A 423 -30.72 -7.09 -24.28
N HIS A 424 -30.43 -5.83 -23.95
CA HIS A 424 -30.91 -4.68 -24.71
C HIS A 424 -30.29 -4.59 -26.13
N ILE A 425 -30.95 -3.86 -27.05
CA ILE A 425 -30.44 -3.54 -28.38
C ILE A 425 -30.56 -2.02 -28.60
N PRO A 426 -29.44 -1.26 -28.74
CA PRO A 426 -28.07 -1.67 -28.41
C PRO A 426 -27.93 -2.04 -26.92
N PRO A 427 -26.80 -2.64 -26.49
CA PRO A 427 -26.55 -2.92 -25.08
C PRO A 427 -26.64 -1.64 -24.25
N ALA A 428 -27.24 -1.70 -23.06
CA ALA A 428 -27.46 -0.50 -22.26
C ALA A 428 -26.13 0.08 -21.78
N THR A 429 -25.92 1.39 -21.91
CA THR A 429 -24.63 2.07 -21.62
C THR A 429 -24.26 2.15 -20.13
N THR A 430 -24.99 1.47 -19.25
CA THR A 430 -24.84 1.52 -17.79
C THR A 430 -24.19 0.25 -17.28
N THR A 431 -22.91 0.33 -16.90
CA THR A 431 -22.19 -0.77 -16.22
C THR A 431 -22.85 -1.12 -14.88
N HIS A 432 -23.06 -2.40 -14.60
CA HIS A 432 -23.52 -2.83 -13.28
C HIS A 432 -22.31 -3.06 -12.37
N VAL A 433 -22.31 -2.48 -11.18
CA VAL A 433 -21.24 -2.66 -10.18
C VAL A 433 -21.67 -3.73 -9.16
N PRO A 434 -20.93 -4.85 -8.99
CA PRO A 434 -21.18 -5.86 -7.95
C PRO A 434 -21.18 -5.29 -6.53
N ASP A 435 -21.91 -5.90 -5.60
CA ASP A 435 -22.01 -5.40 -4.22
C ASP A 435 -20.68 -5.34 -3.47
N TRP A 436 -19.78 -6.32 -3.69
CA TRP A 436 -18.44 -6.34 -3.08
C TRP A 436 -17.48 -5.27 -3.63
N LEU A 437 -17.83 -4.60 -4.73
CA LEU A 437 -17.05 -3.50 -5.33
C LEU A 437 -17.62 -2.12 -4.98
N LYS A 438 -18.78 -2.05 -4.30
CA LYS A 438 -19.38 -0.77 -3.86
C LYS A 438 -18.65 -0.26 -2.61
N PRO A 439 -18.23 1.02 -2.56
CA PRO A 439 -17.58 1.57 -1.38
C PRO A 439 -18.54 1.58 -0.18
N MET A 440 -18.18 0.87 0.90
CA MET A 440 -18.98 0.82 2.12
C MET A 440 -19.20 2.23 2.68
N GLY A 441 -20.47 2.65 2.76
CA GLY A 441 -20.86 3.94 3.35
C GLY A 441 -21.90 4.76 2.58
N ARG A 442 -22.27 4.41 1.34
CA ARG A 442 -23.32 5.12 0.58
C ARG A 442 -24.57 4.28 0.35
N LYS A 443 -25.59 4.49 1.20
CA LYS A 443 -26.98 4.11 0.88
C LYS A 443 -27.51 5.02 -0.24
N SER A 444 -27.90 4.43 -1.36
CA SER A 444 -28.80 5.00 -2.38
C SER A 444 -28.62 6.49 -2.75
N ALA A 445 -27.54 6.80 -3.47
CA ALA A 445 -27.49 7.98 -4.34
C ALA A 445 -26.74 7.61 -5.64
N ASN A 446 -27.35 7.87 -6.80
CA ASN A 446 -26.89 7.37 -8.10
C ASN A 446 -25.46 7.85 -8.44
N PRO A 447 -24.47 6.95 -8.63
CA PRO A 447 -23.16 7.30 -9.15
C PRO A 447 -23.19 7.28 -10.69
N SER A 448 -23.76 8.31 -11.30
CA SER A 448 -23.65 8.51 -12.76
C SER A 448 -22.23 8.97 -13.10
N VAL A 449 -21.35 8.03 -13.44
CA VAL A 449 -20.02 8.32 -14.01
C VAL A 449 -20.21 8.83 -15.44
N SER A 450 -20.24 10.15 -15.60
CA SER A 450 -20.39 10.82 -16.90
C SER A 450 -19.08 10.77 -17.69
N ILE A 451 -19.00 9.88 -18.68
CA ILE A 451 -17.93 9.86 -19.68
C ILE A 451 -18.22 10.96 -20.71
N THR A 452 -17.33 11.93 -20.83
CA THR A 452 -17.39 12.99 -21.84
C THR A 452 -16.81 12.51 -23.16
N THR A 453 -17.66 12.23 -24.15
CA THR A 453 -17.27 12.00 -25.55
C THR A 453 -17.42 13.27 -26.39
N GLY A 454 -16.46 13.53 -27.27
CA GLY A 454 -16.44 14.72 -28.12
C GLY A 454 -17.35 14.61 -29.35
N ASN A 455 -17.92 15.73 -29.78
CA ASN A 455 -18.72 15.81 -31.01
C ASN A 455 -17.86 15.60 -32.26
N ILE A 456 -18.26 14.64 -33.11
CA ILE A 456 -17.99 14.66 -34.56
C ILE A 456 -19.33 14.43 -35.26
N ASN A 457 -19.66 15.31 -36.21
CA ASN A 457 -20.95 15.38 -36.90
C ASN A 457 -20.88 14.81 -38.33
N HIS A 458 -22.06 14.80 -38.97
CA HIS A 458 -22.35 14.70 -40.42
C HIS A 458 -22.76 13.32 -40.98
N PRO A 459 -23.56 13.28 -42.07
CA PRO A 459 -24.70 14.16 -42.38
C PRO A 459 -25.92 13.40 -42.92
N HIS A 460 -27.09 14.07 -43.00
CA HIS A 460 -28.18 13.62 -43.89
C HIS A 460 -28.74 14.76 -44.75
N LYS A 461 -29.35 14.38 -45.88
CA LYS A 461 -29.62 15.26 -47.03
C LYS A 461 -30.99 15.97 -46.96
N ARG A 462 -31.09 17.03 -47.75
CA ARG A 462 -32.14 18.07 -47.82
C ARG A 462 -33.07 17.84 -49.02
N ILE A 463 -34.36 18.17 -48.86
CA ILE A 463 -35.25 18.61 -49.94
C ILE A 463 -36.03 19.84 -49.42
N GLU A 464 -36.31 20.78 -50.32
CA GLU A 464 -36.90 22.13 -50.15
C GLU A 464 -38.36 22.15 -50.65
N ALA A 465 -39.23 23.17 -50.51
CA ALA A 465 -39.40 24.43 -49.72
C ALA A 465 -40.80 25.00 -50.17
N PRO A 466 -41.31 26.21 -49.82
CA PRO A 466 -40.87 27.27 -48.90
C PRO A 466 -41.95 27.49 -47.78
N GLU A 467 -42.31 28.65 -47.19
CA GLU A 467 -41.92 30.07 -47.33
C GLU A 467 -42.19 30.89 -46.05
N ASP A 468 -41.33 31.89 -45.81
CA ASP A 468 -41.38 33.15 -45.04
C ASP A 468 -42.18 33.41 -43.72
N PRO A 469 -41.73 34.35 -42.86
CA PRO A 469 -41.85 34.21 -41.40
C PRO A 469 -42.51 35.38 -40.63
N LYS A 470 -42.92 35.13 -39.38
CA LYS A 470 -43.20 36.16 -38.34
C LYS A 470 -42.74 35.73 -36.93
N PRO A 471 -42.39 36.67 -36.01
CA PRO A 471 -41.63 36.38 -34.78
C PRO A 471 -42.46 35.92 -33.56
N PRO A 472 -41.81 35.32 -32.52
CA PRO A 472 -42.47 34.73 -31.36
C PRO A 472 -42.89 35.74 -30.27
N LYS A 473 -43.85 35.35 -29.42
CA LYS A 473 -44.31 36.12 -28.26
C LYS A 473 -43.66 35.69 -26.94
N VAL A 474 -43.32 36.65 -26.10
CA VAL A 474 -42.86 36.46 -24.71
C VAL A 474 -44.04 36.06 -23.80
N ARG A 475 -43.77 35.27 -22.74
CA ARG A 475 -44.70 35.05 -21.62
C ARG A 475 -43.96 35.23 -20.29
N ALA A 476 -44.64 35.80 -19.29
CA ALA A 476 -44.01 36.44 -18.13
C ALA A 476 -43.67 35.49 -16.95
N SER A 477 -42.80 35.98 -16.07
CA SER A 477 -42.35 35.36 -14.82
C SER A 477 -43.36 35.47 -13.67
N ALA A 478 -43.24 34.57 -12.68
CA ALA A 478 -43.95 34.62 -11.41
C ALA A 478 -43.02 35.05 -10.25
N VAL A 479 -43.60 35.60 -9.18
CA VAL A 479 -42.90 36.27 -8.06
C VAL A 479 -42.99 35.40 -6.79
N PRO A 480 -41.95 35.34 -5.93
CA PRO A 480 -41.99 34.59 -4.67
C PRO A 480 -42.84 35.28 -3.58
N TYR A 481 -43.37 34.48 -2.66
CA TYR A 481 -44.28 34.89 -1.59
C TYR A 481 -43.55 35.22 -0.27
N VAL A 482 -44.08 36.17 0.51
CA VAL A 482 -43.60 36.56 1.86
C VAL A 482 -44.82 36.70 2.80
N PRO A 483 -44.75 36.24 4.08
CA PRO A 483 -45.91 36.31 5.00
C PRO A 483 -46.19 37.72 5.56
N PRO A 484 -47.41 37.99 6.06
CA PRO A 484 -47.83 39.30 6.58
C PRO A 484 -47.51 39.50 8.07
N GLY A 485 -47.34 40.76 8.49
CA GLY A 485 -47.04 41.16 9.88
C GLY A 485 -48.20 41.83 10.64
N ILE A 486 -47.92 42.28 11.87
CA ILE A 486 -48.84 42.99 12.78
C ILE A 486 -48.28 44.39 13.11
N ARG A 487 -49.15 45.36 13.39
CA ARG A 487 -48.85 46.79 13.56
C ARG A 487 -48.59 47.19 15.02
N GLY A 488 -47.88 48.31 15.26
CA GLY A 488 -48.10 49.14 16.45
C GLY A 488 -47.04 50.20 16.79
N PHE A 489 -47.46 51.48 16.76
CA PHE A 489 -47.12 52.60 17.67
C PHE A 489 -45.65 53.06 17.93
N ASP A 490 -45.38 54.26 17.41
CA ASP A 490 -45.03 55.54 18.10
C ASP A 490 -43.68 55.85 18.80
N GLU A 491 -43.27 57.10 18.53
CA GLU A 491 -42.54 58.13 19.31
C GLU A 491 -41.05 58.06 19.76
N GLU A 492 -40.36 59.17 19.42
CA GLU A 492 -39.33 59.96 20.12
C GLU A 492 -38.01 59.42 20.74
N ASN A 493 -36.96 60.22 20.49
CA ASN A 493 -35.83 60.62 21.37
C ASN A 493 -35.00 59.58 22.17
N VAL A 494 -33.67 59.60 21.94
CA VAL A 494 -32.60 60.01 22.91
C VAL A 494 -31.20 59.81 22.27
N SER A 495 -30.16 60.44 22.85
CA SER A 495 -28.84 60.68 22.24
C SER A 495 -27.66 59.87 22.82
N SER A 496 -26.54 59.87 22.06
CA SER A 496 -25.16 59.62 22.55
C SER A 496 -24.79 58.13 22.80
N SER A 497 -23.52 57.71 22.89
CA SER A 497 -22.22 58.39 22.75
C SER A 497 -21.08 57.40 22.39
N MET A 498 -19.95 57.92 21.86
CA MET A 498 -18.58 57.32 21.88
C MET A 498 -18.34 55.93 21.23
N SER A 499 -17.11 55.56 20.82
CA SER A 499 -15.90 56.33 20.45
C SER A 499 -14.99 55.50 19.50
N LYS A 500 -14.16 56.19 18.70
CA LYS A 500 -13.00 55.63 17.94
C LYS A 500 -11.71 56.11 18.64
N PRO A 501 -10.57 55.38 18.59
CA PRO A 501 -9.66 55.32 17.44
C PRO A 501 -9.27 53.88 17.03
N LYS A 502 -8.73 53.54 15.85
CA LYS A 502 -7.76 54.14 14.89
C LYS A 502 -6.26 54.08 15.29
N SER A 503 -5.54 53.16 14.65
CA SER A 503 -4.17 53.32 14.12
C SER A 503 -4.09 52.48 12.82
N SER A 504 -3.74 52.96 11.62
CA SER A 504 -2.68 53.87 11.09
C SER A 504 -1.40 53.09 10.70
N ILE A 505 -1.14 52.87 9.39
CA ILE A 505 -0.18 53.65 8.55
C ILE A 505 1.29 53.19 8.76
N VAL A 506 2.20 53.00 7.78
CA VAL A 506 2.21 52.94 6.29
C VAL A 506 3.52 52.23 5.84
N ASN A 507 3.60 51.81 4.57
CA ASN A 507 4.80 51.36 3.83
C ASN A 507 6.19 51.90 4.27
N ARG A 508 7.24 51.05 4.13
CA ARG A 508 8.44 51.44 3.35
C ARG A 508 9.22 50.26 2.75
N ARG A 509 9.80 50.48 1.56
CA ARG A 509 10.70 49.56 0.84
C ARG A 509 12.18 49.97 1.03
N ARG A 510 13.07 48.98 1.17
CA ARG A 510 14.47 48.85 0.64
C ARG A 510 15.10 47.65 1.37
N ARG A 511 15.73 46.63 0.77
CA ARG A 511 16.72 46.55 -0.33
C ARG A 511 18.01 47.36 -0.07
N PHE A 512 18.90 46.76 0.73
CA PHE A 512 20.34 46.55 0.48
C PHE A 512 20.76 45.31 1.32
N GLY A 513 21.86 44.61 1.04
CA GLY A 513 22.72 44.75 -0.15
C GLY A 513 24.22 44.63 0.07
N ARG A 514 24.68 43.97 1.13
CA ARG A 514 26.00 43.33 1.27
C ARG A 514 25.92 42.28 2.38
#